data_AF-A0A6P1YAG4-F1
#
_entry.id   AF-A0A6P1YAG4-F1
#
_cell.length_a   1.000
_cell.length_b   1.000
_cell.length_c   1.000
_cell.angle_alpha   90.00
_cell.angle_beta   90.00
_cell.angle_gamma   90.00
#
_symmetry.space_group_name_H-M   'P 1'
#
loop_
_entity.id
_entity.type
_entity.pdbx_description
1 polymer ?
#
loop_
_entity_poly.entity_id
_entity_poly.type
_entity_poly.pdbx_seq_one_letter_code
_entity_poly.pdbx_strand_id
1 'polypeptide(L)'
;MKRGIVTFLTLILFVIITFVGQQYYNASIVKTTFNEIFLINSSISEKLIDNFFSKDEKLKKDAQNKIKKIVLKDLGYENWLDYIDYIEIKIYPADVIDNEKEDLIIAINISKDLGVIGIYKKYNDIYVYVDKIENLAYINKINTLRYKPKNLIFIIVEEELEENIGAFFYDKYTRIFTKRNNSYEEVFRFSTNYEGYFYEKWTKPKLKNPKWFKLIEYGIIEQITDENLNLHIKASKIIQIFESGKTNIDSIPEEFILINEKNLDLDYFWSDKYKYFIQGEGITKNNEIVGIIESSDQFADYYLNLSNKYYKIIDKNGKIKYINSNNLKLLNLR
;
A
#
# COMPACT_ATOMS: atom_id res chain seq x y z
N MET A 1 -8.38 24.47 67.02
CA MET A 1 -7.08 24.38 66.31
C MET A 1 -7.02 23.34 65.18
N LYS A 2 -7.55 22.12 65.33
CA LYS A 2 -7.39 21.06 64.29
C LYS A 2 -8.04 21.35 62.92
N ARG A 3 -9.19 22.02 62.88
CA ARG A 3 -9.89 22.34 61.60
C ARG A 3 -9.13 23.33 60.70
N GLY A 4 -8.49 24.35 61.30
CA GLY A 4 -7.74 25.37 60.55
C GLY A 4 -6.50 24.79 59.85
N ILE A 5 -5.84 23.83 60.49
CA ILE A 5 -4.67 23.13 59.94
C ILE A 5 -5.06 22.27 58.75
N VAL A 6 -6.20 21.58 58.81
CA VAL A 6 -6.69 20.75 57.70
C VAL A 6 -7.04 21.61 56.49
N THR A 7 -7.76 22.73 56.68
CA THR A 7 -8.08 23.66 55.59
C THR A 7 -6.84 24.29 54.95
N PHE A 8 -5.81 24.60 55.76
CA PHE A 8 -4.56 25.14 55.28
C PHE A 8 -3.77 24.12 54.44
N LEU A 9 -3.72 22.86 54.90
CA LEU A 9 -3.07 21.76 54.16
C LEU A 9 -3.76 21.45 52.83
N THR A 10 -5.10 21.48 52.79
CA THR A 10 -5.84 21.30 51.52
C THR A 10 -5.59 22.42 50.52
N LEU A 11 -5.43 23.66 51.00
CA LEU A 11 -5.14 24.80 50.14
C LEU A 11 -3.73 24.68 49.52
N ILE A 12 -2.75 24.27 50.32
CA ILE A 12 -1.38 24.02 49.84
C ILE A 12 -1.37 22.90 48.80
N LEU A 13 -2.09 21.80 49.05
CA LEU A 13 -2.17 20.69 48.10
C LEU A 13 -2.78 21.13 46.76
N PHE A 14 -3.82 21.97 46.79
CA PHE A 14 -4.43 22.51 45.59
C PHE A 14 -3.45 23.37 44.77
N VAL A 15 -2.69 24.24 45.43
CA VAL A 15 -1.65 25.08 44.77
C VAL A 15 -0.54 24.22 44.16
N ILE A 16 -0.13 23.13 44.83
CA ILE A 16 0.87 22.22 44.28
C ILE A 16 0.33 21.50 43.05
N ILE A 17 -0.91 21.00 43.09
CA ILE A 17 -1.52 20.31 41.94
C ILE A 17 -1.66 21.24 40.74
N THR A 18 -2.11 22.47 40.94
CA THR A 18 -2.24 23.43 39.83
C THR A 18 -0.87 23.84 39.27
N PHE A 19 0.13 24.03 40.13
CA PHE A 19 1.49 24.32 39.70
C PHE A 19 2.09 23.16 38.90
N VAL A 20 1.97 21.93 39.38
CA VAL A 20 2.47 20.73 38.68
C VAL A 20 1.72 20.52 37.35
N GLY A 21 0.40 20.71 37.34
CA GLY A 21 -0.41 20.64 36.12
C GLY A 21 0.01 21.68 35.08
N GLN A 22 0.29 22.90 35.51
CA GLN A 22 0.76 23.98 34.63
C GLN A 22 2.17 23.71 34.10
N GLN A 23 3.09 23.21 34.93
CA GLN A 23 4.43 22.82 34.48
C GLN A 23 4.37 21.66 33.49
N TYR A 24 3.50 20.66 33.71
CA TYR A 24 3.30 19.56 32.77
C TYR A 24 2.71 20.02 31.44
N TYR A 25 1.72 20.92 31.48
CA TYR A 25 1.14 21.53 30.28
C TYR A 25 2.19 22.34 29.50
N ASN A 26 2.96 23.20 30.18
CA ASN A 26 4.02 23.97 29.55
C ASN A 26 5.15 23.09 29.00
N ALA A 27 5.55 22.05 29.73
CA ALA A 27 6.53 21.08 29.25
C ALA A 27 6.03 20.32 28.02
N SER A 28 4.73 20.00 27.95
CA SER A 28 4.12 19.39 26.77
C SER A 28 4.15 20.32 25.56
N ILE A 29 3.83 21.61 25.74
CA ILE A 29 3.91 22.63 24.68
C ILE A 29 5.35 22.78 24.19
N VAL A 30 6.31 22.95 25.12
CA VAL A 30 7.73 23.10 24.77
C VAL A 30 8.26 21.87 24.03
N LYS A 31 7.83 20.66 24.40
CA LYS A 31 8.20 19.43 23.70
C LYS A 31 7.63 19.38 22.27
N THR A 32 6.39 19.87 22.07
CA THR A 32 5.80 20.03 20.74
C THR A 32 6.58 21.06 19.91
N THR A 33 6.90 22.22 20.47
CA THR A 33 7.62 23.29 19.77
C THR A 33 9.09 22.94 19.49
N PHE A 34 9.78 22.22 20.38
CA PHE A 34 11.16 21.78 20.14
C PHE A 34 11.25 20.70 19.05
N ASN A 35 10.28 19.79 18.99
CA ASN A 35 10.17 18.84 17.88
C ASN A 35 9.88 19.59 16.57
N GLU A 36 9.05 20.64 16.58
CA GLU A 36 8.80 21.50 15.42
C GLU A 36 10.04 22.28 14.96
N ILE A 37 10.89 22.76 15.88
CA ILE A 37 12.10 23.52 15.53
C ILE A 37 13.19 22.63 14.90
N PHE A 38 13.32 21.37 15.32
CA PHE A 38 14.25 20.42 14.68
C PHE A 38 13.81 19.98 13.28
N LEU A 39 12.51 20.09 12.95
CA LEU A 39 11.95 19.75 11.64
C LEU A 39 12.21 20.81 10.54
N ILE A 40 12.66 22.02 10.92
CA ILE A 40 12.87 23.13 9.96
C ILE A 40 14.06 22.87 9.03
N ASN A 41 15.08 22.13 9.47
CA ASN A 41 16.28 21.86 8.68
C ASN A 41 16.12 20.79 7.58
N SER A 42 15.02 20.02 7.58
CA SER A 42 14.69 19.03 6.53
C SER A 42 13.35 19.33 5.84
N SER A 43 12.83 20.55 5.96
CA SER A 43 11.56 20.93 5.34
C SER A 43 11.67 21.23 3.85
N ILE A 44 10.62 20.93 3.10
CA ILE A 44 10.52 21.24 1.67
C ILE A 44 9.69 22.51 1.53
N SER A 45 10.25 23.59 0.97
CA SER A 45 9.48 24.83 0.80
C SER A 45 8.53 24.79 -0.39
N GLU A 46 7.44 25.55 -0.33
CA GLU A 46 6.47 25.70 -1.43
C GLU A 46 7.13 26.22 -2.71
N LYS A 47 8.03 27.20 -2.57
CA LYS A 47 8.88 27.66 -3.68
C LYS A 47 9.70 26.55 -4.34
N LEU A 48 10.16 25.56 -3.57
CA LEU A 48 10.93 24.44 -4.12
C LEU A 48 10.03 23.51 -4.95
N ILE A 49 8.77 23.32 -4.52
CA ILE A 49 7.75 22.59 -5.28
C ILE A 49 7.36 23.35 -6.56
N ASP A 50 7.15 24.66 -6.47
CA ASP A 50 6.85 25.49 -7.66
C ASP A 50 7.97 25.39 -8.69
N ASN A 51 9.23 25.42 -8.24
CA ASN A 51 10.39 25.25 -9.12
C ASN A 51 10.43 23.86 -9.76
N PHE A 52 9.99 22.79 -9.08
CA PHE A 52 9.90 21.44 -9.64
C PHE A 52 8.90 21.36 -10.81
N PHE A 53 7.82 22.12 -10.75
CA PHE A 53 6.83 22.23 -11.84
C PHE A 53 7.12 23.36 -12.83
N SER A 54 8.25 24.07 -12.68
CA SER A 54 8.65 25.15 -13.59
C SER A 54 8.94 24.65 -15.01
N LYS A 55 8.73 25.55 -15.98
CA LYS A 55 9.12 25.34 -17.39
C LYS A 55 10.62 25.54 -17.62
N ASP A 56 11.32 26.19 -16.69
CA ASP A 56 12.77 26.36 -16.75
C ASP A 56 13.45 25.05 -16.33
N GLU A 57 14.13 24.40 -17.27
CA GLU A 57 14.78 23.10 -17.05
C GLU A 57 15.85 23.13 -15.96
N LYS A 58 16.59 24.25 -15.82
CA LYS A 58 17.63 24.38 -14.81
C LYS A 58 17.02 24.49 -13.42
N LEU A 59 16.01 25.37 -13.25
CA LEU A 59 15.30 25.50 -11.98
C LEU A 59 14.62 24.19 -11.58
N LYS A 60 14.00 23.49 -12.55
CA LYS A 60 13.38 22.19 -12.33
C LYS A 60 14.38 21.13 -11.89
N LYS A 61 15.52 21.00 -12.57
CA LYS A 61 16.55 20.01 -12.24
C LYS A 61 17.18 20.29 -10.87
N ASP A 62 17.46 21.56 -10.57
CA ASP A 62 18.00 21.97 -9.27
C ASP A 62 17.00 21.68 -8.14
N ALA A 63 15.71 21.94 -8.36
CA ALA A 63 14.65 21.63 -7.43
C ALA A 63 14.51 20.11 -7.21
N GLN A 64 14.44 19.35 -8.31
CA GLN A 64 14.35 17.89 -8.29
C GLN A 64 15.49 17.26 -7.47
N ASN A 65 16.74 17.69 -7.70
CA ASN A 65 17.88 17.17 -6.95
C ASN A 65 17.86 17.55 -5.47
N LYS A 66 17.43 18.76 -5.12
CA LYS A 66 17.28 19.17 -3.71
C LYS A 66 16.19 18.36 -3.00
N ILE A 67 15.03 18.20 -3.64
CA ILE A 67 13.91 17.44 -3.07
C ILE A 67 14.32 15.98 -2.88
N LYS A 68 14.94 15.33 -3.88
CA LYS A 68 15.45 13.96 -3.74
C LYS A 68 16.36 13.80 -2.51
N LYS A 69 17.30 14.73 -2.29
CA LYS A 69 18.22 14.68 -1.13
C LYS A 69 17.47 14.78 0.20
N ILE A 70 16.46 15.66 0.28
CA ILE A 70 15.64 15.83 1.48
C ILE A 70 14.85 14.55 1.74
N VAL A 71 14.14 14.07 0.72
CA VAL A 71 13.26 12.90 0.80
C VAL A 71 14.02 11.62 1.13
N LEU A 72 15.19 11.39 0.52
CA LEU A 72 16.05 10.25 0.86
C LEU A 72 16.48 10.27 2.33
N LYS A 73 16.77 11.44 2.89
CA LYS A 73 17.12 11.59 4.31
C LYS A 73 15.92 11.34 5.21
N ASP A 74 14.79 11.99 4.93
CA ASP A 74 13.56 11.83 5.71
C ASP A 74 13.08 10.38 5.77
N LEU A 75 13.24 9.65 4.66
CA LEU A 75 12.84 8.24 4.56
C LEU A 75 13.87 7.27 5.17
N GLY A 76 15.11 7.71 5.41
CA GLY A 76 16.19 6.88 5.97
C GLY A 76 17.05 6.14 4.93
N TYR A 77 17.07 6.61 3.69
CA TYR A 77 17.79 6.01 2.54
C TYR A 77 19.02 6.85 2.13
N GLU A 78 19.72 7.43 3.10
CA GLU A 78 20.87 8.34 2.88
C GLU A 78 22.01 7.69 2.09
N ASN A 79 22.19 6.37 2.24
CA ASN A 79 23.20 5.60 1.51
C ASN A 79 22.97 5.61 -0.02
N TRP A 80 21.78 5.97 -0.48
CA TRP A 80 21.44 6.05 -1.91
C TRP A 80 21.73 7.43 -2.52
N LEU A 81 22.25 8.38 -1.74
CA LEU A 81 22.63 9.71 -2.25
C LEU A 81 23.68 9.66 -3.35
N ASP A 82 24.56 8.65 -3.35
CA ASP A 82 25.58 8.46 -4.38
C ASP A 82 24.98 8.04 -5.74
N TYR A 83 23.74 7.53 -5.74
CA TYR A 83 23.01 7.08 -6.92
C TYR A 83 21.85 8.01 -7.29
N ILE A 84 21.84 9.23 -6.76
CA ILE A 84 20.70 10.17 -6.88
C ILE A 84 20.27 10.48 -8.32
N ASP A 85 21.20 10.42 -9.27
CA ASP A 85 20.94 10.66 -10.69
C ASP A 85 20.11 9.54 -11.33
N TYR A 86 20.12 8.33 -10.77
CA TYR A 86 19.34 7.17 -11.22
C TYR A 86 17.98 7.04 -10.52
N ILE A 87 17.78 7.76 -9.42
CA ILE A 87 16.54 7.73 -8.65
C ILE A 87 15.48 8.55 -9.37
N GLU A 88 14.29 8.00 -9.55
CA GLU A 88 13.17 8.77 -10.06
C GLU A 88 12.37 9.37 -8.90
N ILE A 89 11.79 10.56 -9.11
CA ILE A 89 10.92 11.21 -8.13
C ILE A 89 9.64 11.69 -8.82
N LYS A 90 8.50 11.45 -8.17
CA LYS A 90 7.18 11.91 -8.59
C LYS A 90 6.52 12.62 -7.42
N ILE A 91 5.93 13.79 -7.66
CA ILE A 91 5.31 14.63 -6.63
C ILE A 91 3.83 14.79 -6.96
N TYR A 92 2.97 14.54 -5.98
CA TYR A 92 1.52 14.61 -6.10
C TYR A 92 0.99 15.52 -4.99
N PRO A 93 0.60 16.77 -5.33
CA PRO A 93 -0.18 17.61 -4.42
C PRO A 93 -1.55 16.96 -4.19
N ALA A 94 -1.86 16.66 -2.95
CA ALA A 94 -3.09 15.97 -2.57
C ALA A 94 -3.43 16.21 -1.11
N ASP A 95 -4.72 16.29 -0.80
CA ASP A 95 -5.20 16.34 0.58
C ASP A 95 -5.16 14.94 1.20
N VAL A 96 -4.14 14.68 2.03
CA VAL A 96 -3.87 13.36 2.61
C VAL A 96 -3.84 13.30 4.14
N ILE A 97 -3.87 14.45 4.82
CA ILE A 97 -3.87 14.51 6.29
C ILE A 97 -5.04 15.36 6.76
N ASP A 98 -6.25 14.84 6.55
CA ASP A 98 -7.50 15.24 7.21
C ASP A 98 -7.64 16.71 7.67
N ASN A 99 -7.25 17.64 6.80
CA ASN A 99 -7.19 19.07 7.11
C ASN A 99 -7.72 19.92 5.95
N GLU A 100 -8.16 19.29 4.86
CA GLU A 100 -8.61 19.91 3.61
C GLU A 100 -7.59 20.88 3.01
N LYS A 101 -6.31 20.72 3.36
CA LYS A 101 -5.19 21.48 2.79
C LYS A 101 -4.46 20.60 1.79
N GLU A 102 -3.83 21.25 0.82
CA GLU A 102 -2.95 20.58 -0.12
C GLU A 102 -1.67 20.16 0.63
N ASP A 103 -1.60 18.87 0.96
CA ASP A 103 -0.40 18.19 1.44
C ASP A 103 0.39 17.65 0.23
N LEU A 104 1.52 16.98 0.46
CA LEU A 104 2.28 16.33 -0.60
C LEU A 104 2.45 14.83 -0.34
N ILE A 105 2.24 14.08 -1.41
CA ILE A 105 2.79 12.73 -1.55
C ILE A 105 4.00 12.82 -2.48
N ILE A 106 5.14 12.35 -2.02
CA ILE A 106 6.35 12.27 -2.82
C ILE A 106 6.77 10.81 -2.94
N ALA A 107 6.73 10.28 -4.17
CA ALA A 107 7.21 8.95 -4.49
C ALA A 107 8.64 8.99 -5.00
N ILE A 108 9.47 8.06 -4.55
CA ILE A 108 10.81 7.82 -5.07
C ILE A 108 10.96 6.37 -5.51
N ASN A 109 11.45 6.16 -6.74
CA ASN A 109 11.88 4.85 -7.20
C ASN A 109 13.40 4.79 -7.03
N ILE A 110 13.85 4.11 -5.98
CA ILE A 110 15.27 3.99 -5.61
C ILE A 110 15.96 2.96 -6.53
N SER A 111 15.27 1.87 -6.84
CA SER A 111 15.69 0.85 -7.80
C SER A 111 14.47 0.23 -8.49
N LYS A 112 14.67 -0.76 -9.37
CA LYS A 112 13.57 -1.48 -10.03
C LYS A 112 12.63 -2.20 -9.05
N ASP A 113 13.12 -2.59 -7.87
CA ASP A 113 12.38 -3.39 -6.87
C ASP A 113 12.16 -2.62 -5.57
N LEU A 114 12.46 -1.32 -5.54
CA LEU A 114 12.40 -0.50 -4.34
C LEU A 114 11.80 0.87 -4.64
N GLY A 115 10.49 0.96 -4.47
CA GLY A 115 9.75 2.21 -4.35
C GLY A 115 9.46 2.57 -2.90
N VAL A 116 9.45 3.85 -2.61
CA VAL A 116 9.06 4.40 -1.30
C VAL A 116 8.25 5.67 -1.51
N ILE A 117 7.24 5.88 -0.67
CA ILE A 117 6.43 7.09 -0.65
C ILE A 117 6.67 7.81 0.68
N GLY A 118 7.00 9.10 0.62
CA GLY A 118 6.96 10.02 1.75
C GLY A 118 5.69 10.88 1.73
N ILE A 119 5.11 11.10 2.90
CA ILE A 119 3.90 11.89 3.10
C ILE A 119 4.27 13.12 3.92
N TYR A 120 3.97 14.29 3.38
CA TYR A 120 4.37 15.57 3.92
C TYR A 120 3.16 16.47 4.16
N LYS A 121 3.08 17.03 5.36
CA LYS A 121 2.01 17.95 5.75
C LYS A 121 2.40 19.39 5.49
N LYS A 122 1.46 20.18 4.96
CA LYS A 122 1.67 21.62 4.78
C LYS A 122 1.52 22.38 6.09
N TYR A 123 2.55 23.18 6.41
CA TYR A 123 2.58 24.15 7.50
C TYR A 123 3.05 25.50 6.94
N ASN A 124 2.12 26.42 6.70
CA ASN A 124 2.39 27.68 5.98
C ASN A 124 3.08 27.39 4.63
N ASP A 125 4.25 27.97 4.38
CA ASP A 125 5.00 27.85 3.12
C ASP A 125 6.00 26.68 3.10
N ILE A 126 5.90 25.76 4.06
CA ILE A 126 6.76 24.58 4.15
C ILE A 126 5.96 23.29 4.28
N TYR A 127 6.53 22.22 3.76
CA TYR A 127 6.05 20.85 3.88
C TYR A 127 6.99 20.08 4.79
N VAL A 128 6.40 19.40 5.77
CA VAL A 128 7.12 18.67 6.82
C VAL A 128 6.77 17.20 6.74
N TYR A 129 7.78 16.33 6.75
CA TYR A 129 7.61 14.89 6.72
C TYR A 129 6.77 14.40 7.92
N VAL A 130 5.81 13.50 7.65
CA VAL A 130 4.92 12.96 8.69
C VAL A 130 4.92 11.43 8.71
N ASP A 131 4.94 10.79 7.55
CA ASP A 131 4.76 9.34 7.44
C ASP A 131 5.33 8.80 6.12
N LYS A 132 5.42 7.48 6.00
CA LYS A 132 5.88 6.81 4.78
C LYS A 132 5.13 5.51 4.47
N ILE A 133 5.19 5.12 3.20
CA ILE A 133 4.80 3.79 2.71
C ILE A 133 6.05 3.16 2.10
N GLU A 134 6.45 2.01 2.63
CA GLU A 134 7.64 1.26 2.22
C GLU A 134 7.27 -0.10 1.64
N ASN A 135 8.28 -0.81 1.12
CA ASN A 135 8.13 -2.12 0.48
C ASN A 135 7.15 -2.07 -0.70
N LEU A 136 7.35 -1.05 -1.54
CA LEU A 136 6.69 -0.92 -2.83
C LEU A 136 7.67 -1.41 -3.91
N ALA A 137 7.13 -1.96 -4.99
CA ALA A 137 7.92 -2.17 -6.21
C ALA A 137 8.09 -0.83 -6.95
N TYR A 138 8.38 -0.85 -8.24
CA TYR A 138 8.50 0.37 -9.02
C TYR A 138 7.16 1.10 -9.10
N ILE A 139 7.10 2.34 -8.62
CA ILE A 139 5.87 3.15 -8.55
C ILE A 139 5.65 3.84 -9.88
N ASN A 140 4.58 3.50 -10.56
CA ASN A 140 4.17 4.10 -11.82
C ASN A 140 3.36 5.38 -11.59
N LYS A 141 2.34 5.32 -10.72
CA LYS A 141 1.40 6.40 -10.49
C LYS A 141 0.82 6.34 -9.08
N ILE A 142 0.45 7.51 -8.56
CA ILE A 142 -0.33 7.62 -7.32
C ILE A 142 -1.56 8.46 -7.56
N ASN A 143 -2.69 7.99 -7.03
CA ASN A 143 -3.93 8.75 -6.92
C ASN A 143 -4.41 8.73 -5.47
N THR A 144 -5.31 9.64 -5.12
CA THR A 144 -5.94 9.69 -3.80
C THR A 144 -7.45 9.67 -3.91
N LEU A 145 -8.11 9.08 -2.93
CA LEU A 145 -9.57 9.05 -2.84
C LEU A 145 -10.00 9.33 -1.39
N ARG A 146 -10.76 10.41 -1.20
CA ARG A 146 -11.38 10.73 0.10
C ARG A 146 -12.80 10.18 0.13
N TYR A 147 -13.03 9.22 1.01
CA TYR A 147 -14.34 8.67 1.32
C TYR A 147 -14.97 9.46 2.47
N LYS A 148 -15.71 10.51 2.09
CA LYS A 148 -16.29 11.51 3.01
C LYS A 148 -17.18 10.94 4.12
N PRO A 149 -18.06 9.93 3.89
CA PRO A 149 -18.95 9.44 4.96
C PRO A 149 -18.24 8.95 6.22
N LYS A 150 -16.99 8.48 6.10
CA LYS A 150 -16.18 8.02 7.24
C LYS A 150 -14.86 8.77 7.38
N ASN A 151 -14.72 9.85 6.61
CA ASN A 151 -13.51 10.66 6.56
C ASN A 151 -12.22 9.83 6.35
N LEU A 152 -12.31 8.78 5.51
CA LEU A 152 -11.18 7.93 5.17
C LEU A 152 -10.48 8.46 3.95
N ILE A 153 -9.15 8.41 3.95
CA ILE A 153 -8.34 8.76 2.80
C ILE A 153 -7.63 7.48 2.34
N PHE A 154 -7.75 7.20 1.06
CA PHE A 154 -7.09 6.09 0.39
C PHE A 154 -6.00 6.63 -0.53
N ILE A 155 -4.80 6.07 -0.42
CA ILE A 155 -3.69 6.28 -1.34
C ILE A 155 -3.66 5.07 -2.26
N ILE A 156 -3.89 5.31 -3.55
CA ILE A 156 -3.95 4.28 -4.59
C ILE A 156 -2.63 4.35 -5.36
N VAL A 157 -1.85 3.28 -5.32
CA VAL A 157 -0.52 3.18 -5.92
C VAL A 157 -0.58 2.15 -7.04
N GLU A 158 -0.21 2.56 -8.25
CA GLU A 158 0.02 1.66 -9.38
C GLU A 158 1.50 1.30 -9.38
N GLU A 159 1.80 0.01 -9.29
CA GLU A 159 3.13 -0.56 -9.18
C GLU A 159 3.43 -1.50 -10.34
N GLU A 160 4.71 -1.69 -10.61
CA GLU A 160 5.23 -2.62 -11.61
C GLU A 160 6.40 -3.40 -11.01
N LEU A 161 6.37 -4.71 -11.25
CA LEU A 161 7.40 -5.64 -10.81
C LEU A 161 7.82 -6.51 -12.00
N GLU A 162 9.10 -6.45 -12.32
CA GLU A 162 9.70 -7.22 -13.41
C GLU A 162 10.79 -8.14 -12.84
N GLU A 163 10.52 -9.44 -12.87
CA GLU A 163 11.40 -10.50 -12.39
C GLU A 163 11.74 -11.49 -13.52
N ASN A 164 12.17 -10.92 -14.65
CA ASN A 164 12.62 -11.68 -15.82
C ASN A 164 13.86 -12.54 -15.55
N ILE A 165 14.58 -12.29 -14.45
CA ILE A 165 15.72 -13.10 -14.01
C ILE A 165 15.30 -13.93 -12.80
N GLY A 166 15.19 -15.24 -12.97
CA GLY A 166 14.98 -16.20 -11.89
C GLY A 166 13.51 -16.64 -11.69
N ALA A 167 12.56 -15.71 -11.77
CA ALA A 167 11.13 -16.04 -11.59
C ALA A 167 10.29 -15.94 -12.89
N PHE A 168 10.84 -15.33 -13.94
CA PHE A 168 10.26 -15.20 -15.29
C PHE A 168 8.83 -14.67 -15.30
N PHE A 169 8.59 -13.58 -14.58
CA PHE A 169 7.29 -12.93 -14.60
C PHE A 169 7.39 -11.40 -14.60
N TYR A 170 6.27 -10.82 -14.98
CA TYR A 170 5.97 -9.41 -15.03
C TYR A 170 4.60 -9.20 -14.40
N ASP A 171 4.47 -8.22 -13.50
CA ASP A 171 3.19 -7.87 -12.89
C ASP A 171 3.04 -6.35 -12.78
N LYS A 172 1.95 -5.83 -13.34
CA LYS A 172 1.41 -4.51 -13.02
C LYS A 172 0.22 -4.70 -12.10
N TYR A 173 0.24 -4.00 -10.97
CA TYR A 173 -0.81 -4.14 -9.99
C TYR A 173 -1.09 -2.81 -9.27
N THR A 174 -2.30 -2.70 -8.76
CA THR A 174 -2.74 -1.58 -7.94
C THR A 174 -2.79 -2.02 -6.49
N ARG A 175 -2.17 -1.25 -5.60
CA ARG A 175 -2.33 -1.37 -4.14
C ARG A 175 -3.02 -0.14 -3.59
N ILE A 176 -3.90 -0.34 -2.62
CA ILE A 176 -4.58 0.76 -1.92
C ILE A 176 -4.16 0.72 -0.46
N PHE A 177 -3.78 1.88 0.06
CA PHE A 177 -3.39 2.08 1.43
C PHE A 177 -4.35 3.03 2.12
N THR A 178 -4.58 2.84 3.41
CA THR A 178 -5.25 3.83 4.24
C THR A 178 -4.56 3.90 5.60
N LYS A 179 -4.70 5.03 6.27
CA LYS A 179 -4.10 5.22 7.58
C LYS A 179 -4.85 4.39 8.62
N ARG A 180 -4.14 3.48 9.29
CA ARG A 180 -4.65 2.67 10.40
C ARG A 180 -3.69 2.81 11.57
N ASN A 181 -4.21 3.20 12.72
CA ASN A 181 -3.42 3.57 13.88
C ASN A 181 -2.42 4.71 13.52
N ASN A 182 -1.13 4.39 13.41
CA ASN A 182 -0.05 5.33 13.17
C ASN A 182 0.74 5.05 11.87
N SER A 183 0.24 4.17 11.00
CA SER A 183 0.90 3.83 9.74
C SER A 183 -0.10 3.64 8.62
N TYR A 184 0.37 3.78 7.39
CA TYR A 184 -0.39 3.39 6.21
C TYR A 184 -0.29 1.89 6.01
N GLU A 185 -1.43 1.21 6.00
CA GLU A 185 -1.53 -0.23 5.78
C GLU A 185 -2.21 -0.51 4.45
N GLU A 186 -1.74 -1.54 3.75
CA GLU A 186 -2.42 -2.07 2.57
C GLU A 186 -3.80 -2.59 2.96
N VAL A 187 -4.82 -2.18 2.20
CA VAL A 187 -6.22 -2.60 2.37
C VAL A 187 -6.83 -3.22 1.13
N PHE A 188 -6.10 -3.23 0.02
CA PHE A 188 -6.49 -3.85 -1.25
C PHE A 188 -5.27 -4.02 -2.15
N ARG A 189 -5.26 -5.09 -2.93
CA ARG A 189 -4.30 -5.32 -4.02
C ARG A 189 -5.01 -6.03 -5.17
N PHE A 190 -4.70 -5.62 -6.40
CA PHE A 190 -5.26 -6.24 -7.60
C PHE A 190 -4.27 -6.16 -8.76
N SER A 191 -3.95 -7.31 -9.37
CA SER A 191 -3.14 -7.36 -10.59
C SER A 191 -3.97 -6.96 -11.80
N THR A 192 -3.45 -6.00 -12.58
CA THR A 192 -4.08 -5.45 -13.78
C THR A 192 -3.43 -5.99 -15.05
N ASN A 193 -2.16 -6.38 -15.01
CA ASN A 193 -1.51 -7.06 -16.11
C ASN A 193 -0.39 -7.96 -15.59
N TYR A 194 -0.63 -9.27 -15.63
CA TYR A 194 0.36 -10.28 -15.26
C TYR A 194 0.75 -11.09 -16.47
N GLU A 195 2.04 -11.32 -16.64
CA GLU A 195 2.59 -12.31 -17.58
C GLU A 195 3.63 -13.14 -16.84
N GLY A 196 3.51 -14.46 -16.89
CA GLY A 196 4.46 -15.36 -16.24
C GLY A 196 4.71 -16.61 -17.07
N TYR A 197 5.92 -17.16 -16.93
CA TYR A 197 6.30 -18.41 -17.57
C TYR A 197 6.54 -19.49 -16.51
N PHE A 198 6.04 -20.69 -16.79
CA PHE A 198 6.16 -21.81 -15.88
C PHE A 198 6.64 -23.07 -16.61
N TYR A 199 7.69 -23.69 -16.10
CA TYR A 199 8.19 -24.96 -16.63
C TYR A 199 7.81 -26.12 -15.69
N GLU A 200 7.17 -27.16 -16.22
CA GLU A 200 6.65 -28.26 -15.38
C GLU A 200 7.71 -28.95 -14.54
N LYS A 201 8.96 -29.04 -15.03
CA LYS A 201 10.04 -29.69 -14.28
C LYS A 201 10.36 -28.99 -12.97
N TRP A 202 10.03 -27.71 -12.80
CA TRP A 202 10.23 -27.00 -11.53
C TRP A 202 9.42 -27.62 -10.38
N THR A 203 8.25 -28.21 -10.68
CA THR A 203 7.43 -28.91 -9.67
C THR A 203 7.46 -30.42 -9.82
N LYS A 204 7.71 -30.93 -11.03
CA LYS A 204 7.79 -32.36 -11.36
C LYS A 204 9.12 -32.68 -12.05
N PRO A 205 10.26 -32.73 -11.32
CA PRO A 205 11.59 -32.87 -11.93
C PRO A 205 11.78 -34.14 -12.76
N LYS A 206 11.01 -35.21 -12.47
CA LYS A 206 11.09 -36.51 -13.12
C LYS A 206 10.19 -36.64 -14.37
N LEU A 207 9.51 -35.58 -14.78
CA LEU A 207 8.61 -35.61 -15.93
C LEU A 207 9.41 -35.85 -17.22
N LYS A 208 8.97 -36.83 -18.03
CA LYS A 208 9.69 -37.24 -19.25
C LYS A 208 9.54 -36.24 -20.40
N ASN A 209 8.38 -35.59 -20.49
CA ASN A 209 8.03 -34.64 -21.54
C ASN A 209 7.42 -33.37 -20.93
N PRO A 210 8.17 -32.60 -20.12
CA PRO A 210 7.69 -31.33 -19.61
C PRO A 210 7.37 -30.36 -20.73
N LYS A 211 6.37 -29.53 -20.44
CA LYS A 211 5.96 -28.40 -21.24
C LYS A 211 6.24 -27.09 -20.52
N TRP A 212 6.25 -26.03 -21.31
CA TRP A 212 6.17 -24.67 -20.81
C TRP A 212 4.73 -24.20 -20.84
N PHE A 213 4.38 -23.42 -19.82
CA PHE A 213 3.14 -22.70 -19.74
C PHE A 213 3.41 -21.21 -19.74
N LYS A 214 2.63 -20.47 -20.52
CA LYS A 214 2.55 -19.01 -20.43
C LYS A 214 1.23 -18.67 -19.75
N LEU A 215 1.32 -17.87 -18.70
CA LEU A 215 0.20 -17.41 -17.89
C LEU A 215 0.00 -15.93 -18.15
N ILE A 216 -1.21 -15.52 -18.49
CA ILE A 216 -1.55 -14.13 -18.71
C ILE A 216 -2.79 -13.78 -17.89
N GLU A 217 -2.76 -12.66 -17.17
CA GLU A 217 -3.94 -12.07 -16.55
C GLU A 217 -4.10 -10.62 -16.99
N TYR A 218 -5.30 -10.26 -17.43
CA TYR A 218 -5.68 -8.89 -17.71
C TYR A 218 -6.78 -8.49 -16.74
N GLY A 219 -6.54 -7.46 -15.94
CA GLY A 219 -7.45 -6.96 -14.92
C GLY A 219 -7.75 -5.48 -15.10
N ILE A 220 -9.00 -5.10 -14.90
CA ILE A 220 -9.44 -3.70 -14.92
C ILE A 220 -10.21 -3.42 -13.64
N ILE A 221 -9.88 -2.32 -12.96
CA ILE A 221 -10.70 -1.76 -11.88
C ILE A 221 -11.67 -0.77 -12.54
N GLU A 222 -12.95 -1.13 -12.60
CA GLU A 222 -13.96 -0.39 -13.35
C GLU A 222 -14.52 0.79 -12.56
N GLN A 223 -14.71 0.59 -11.26
CA GLN A 223 -15.41 1.55 -10.42
C GLN A 223 -14.90 1.50 -8.99
N ILE A 224 -14.70 2.67 -8.41
CA ILE A 224 -14.67 2.85 -6.96
C ILE A 224 -15.86 3.76 -6.60
N THR A 225 -16.97 3.15 -6.19
CA THR A 225 -18.22 3.89 -5.91
C THR A 225 -18.58 3.95 -4.46
N ASP A 226 -19.29 5.03 -4.14
CA ASP A 226 -20.08 5.17 -2.94
C ASP A 226 -21.56 4.90 -3.29
N GLU A 227 -21.91 3.63 -3.57
CA GLU A 227 -23.31 3.24 -3.76
C GLU A 227 -23.94 3.02 -2.38
N ASN A 228 -24.96 3.80 -2.03
CA ASN A 228 -25.68 3.72 -0.75
C ASN A 228 -24.80 3.89 0.51
N LEU A 229 -23.83 4.81 0.50
CA LEU A 229 -22.89 5.00 1.62
C LEU A 229 -22.00 3.78 1.88
N ASN A 230 -21.82 2.89 0.90
CA ASN A 230 -20.89 1.76 0.97
C ASN A 230 -19.85 1.88 -0.14
N LEU A 231 -18.58 1.83 0.27
CA LEU A 231 -17.46 1.92 -0.66
C LEU A 231 -17.20 0.55 -1.30
N HIS A 232 -17.34 0.48 -2.61
CA HIS A 232 -17.14 -0.72 -3.41
C HIS A 232 -16.00 -0.55 -4.43
N ILE A 233 -15.34 -1.65 -4.77
CA ILE A 233 -14.41 -1.77 -5.89
C ILE A 233 -14.93 -2.88 -6.78
N LYS A 234 -15.39 -2.52 -7.99
CA LYS A 234 -15.76 -3.47 -9.03
C LYS A 234 -14.58 -3.67 -9.95
N ALA A 235 -14.23 -4.93 -10.21
CA ALA A 235 -13.13 -5.30 -11.07
C ALA A 235 -13.49 -6.50 -11.94
N SER A 236 -12.90 -6.53 -13.13
CA SER A 236 -13.06 -7.60 -14.10
C SER A 236 -11.68 -8.17 -14.42
N LYS A 237 -11.58 -9.49 -14.55
CA LYS A 237 -10.32 -10.19 -14.83
C LYS A 237 -10.51 -11.26 -15.90
N ILE A 238 -9.61 -11.27 -16.88
CA ILE A 238 -9.45 -12.34 -17.87
C ILE A 238 -8.17 -13.09 -17.53
N ILE A 239 -8.26 -14.41 -17.38
CA ILE A 239 -7.14 -15.31 -17.15
C ILE A 239 -6.98 -16.19 -18.39
N GLN A 240 -5.79 -16.21 -18.96
CA GLN A 240 -5.45 -17.04 -20.12
C GLN A 240 -4.24 -17.91 -19.81
N ILE A 241 -4.31 -19.17 -20.24
CA ILE A 241 -3.25 -20.16 -20.05
C ILE A 241 -2.92 -20.72 -21.40
N PHE A 242 -1.64 -20.65 -21.73
CA PHE A 242 -1.12 -21.17 -22.96
C PHE A 242 -0.11 -22.27 -22.67
N GLU A 243 -0.04 -23.24 -23.57
CA GLU A 243 0.86 -24.38 -23.51
C GLU A 243 1.83 -24.33 -24.70
N SER A 244 3.09 -24.71 -24.50
CA SER A 244 4.04 -24.82 -25.59
C SER A 244 3.73 -25.98 -26.53
N GLY A 245 3.75 -25.72 -27.84
CA GLY A 245 3.56 -26.78 -28.85
C GLY A 245 4.70 -27.80 -28.91
N LYS A 246 5.87 -27.45 -28.36
CA LYS A 246 7.04 -28.32 -28.24
C LYS A 246 7.27 -28.73 -26.78
N THR A 247 7.77 -29.94 -26.57
CA THR A 247 8.16 -30.50 -25.27
C THR A 247 9.68 -30.61 -25.17
N ASN A 248 10.22 -30.75 -23.95
CA ASN A 248 11.66 -31.01 -23.70
C ASN A 248 12.59 -29.90 -24.20
N ILE A 249 12.18 -28.64 -24.08
CA ILE A 249 13.01 -27.48 -24.38
C ILE A 249 13.38 -26.80 -23.05
N ASP A 250 14.65 -26.48 -22.87
CA ASP A 250 15.16 -25.89 -21.63
C ASP A 250 15.06 -24.35 -21.60
N SER A 251 14.78 -23.73 -22.75
CA SER A 251 14.48 -22.30 -22.89
C SER A 251 12.97 -22.06 -23.07
N ILE A 252 12.51 -20.85 -22.74
CA ILE A 252 11.14 -20.39 -23.02
C ILE A 252 10.89 -20.50 -24.54
N PRO A 253 9.85 -21.21 -24.99
CA PRO A 253 9.50 -21.32 -26.40
C PRO A 253 8.98 -20.00 -26.99
N GLU A 254 9.11 -19.83 -28.30
CA GLU A 254 8.57 -18.66 -29.00
C GLU A 254 7.05 -18.77 -29.24
N GLU A 255 6.54 -19.99 -29.36
CA GLU A 255 5.14 -20.26 -29.72
C GLU A 255 4.39 -20.98 -28.59
N PHE A 256 3.21 -20.44 -28.29
CA PHE A 256 2.30 -20.92 -27.26
C PHE A 256 0.87 -21.00 -27.81
N ILE A 257 0.12 -22.02 -27.41
CA ILE A 257 -1.26 -22.28 -27.85
C ILE A 257 -2.18 -22.09 -26.64
N LEU A 258 -3.23 -21.28 -26.79
CA LEU A 258 -4.23 -21.07 -25.73
C LEU A 258 -4.95 -22.39 -25.43
N ILE A 259 -4.92 -22.84 -24.18
CA ILE A 259 -5.57 -24.07 -23.72
C ILE A 259 -6.71 -23.82 -22.72
N ASN A 260 -6.74 -22.65 -22.09
CA ASN A 260 -7.79 -22.28 -21.14
C ASN A 260 -7.95 -20.77 -21.08
N GLU A 261 -9.19 -20.32 -20.95
CA GLU A 261 -9.55 -18.93 -20.72
C GLU A 261 -10.67 -18.87 -19.69
N LYS A 262 -10.57 -17.92 -18.75
CA LYS A 262 -11.63 -17.67 -17.78
C LYS A 262 -11.83 -16.18 -17.59
N ASN A 263 -13.09 -15.78 -17.59
CA ASN A 263 -13.53 -14.43 -17.26
C ASN A 263 -14.10 -14.43 -15.84
N LEU A 264 -13.77 -13.40 -15.07
CA LEU A 264 -14.16 -13.24 -13.68
C LEU A 264 -14.61 -11.80 -13.45
N ASP A 265 -15.79 -11.65 -12.88
CA ASP A 265 -16.27 -10.38 -12.33
C ASP A 265 -16.15 -10.45 -10.80
N LEU A 266 -15.57 -9.42 -10.20
CA LEU A 266 -15.22 -9.38 -8.79
C LEU A 266 -15.78 -8.10 -8.16
N ASP A 267 -16.48 -8.26 -7.04
CA ASP A 267 -16.97 -7.15 -6.22
C ASP A 267 -16.32 -7.20 -4.85
N TYR A 268 -15.69 -6.10 -4.46
CA TYR A 268 -15.09 -5.93 -3.14
C TYR A 268 -15.80 -4.78 -2.44
N PHE A 269 -16.15 -4.98 -1.18
CA PHE A 269 -16.72 -3.91 -0.35
C PHE A 269 -15.81 -3.60 0.83
N TRP A 270 -15.77 -2.32 1.20
CA TRP A 270 -15.09 -1.88 2.41
C TRP A 270 -15.82 -2.40 3.64
N SER A 271 -15.13 -3.21 4.44
CA SER A 271 -15.65 -3.67 5.72
C SER A 271 -15.04 -2.88 6.88
N ASP A 272 -15.87 -2.16 7.63
CA ASP A 272 -15.39 -1.49 8.85
C ASP A 272 -14.90 -2.45 9.92
N LYS A 273 -15.44 -3.66 9.94
CA LYS A 273 -15.07 -4.71 10.90
C LYS A 273 -13.63 -5.17 10.70
N TYR A 274 -13.19 -5.28 9.45
CA TYR A 274 -11.84 -5.73 9.10
C TYR A 274 -10.91 -4.59 8.70
N LYS A 275 -11.46 -3.40 8.42
CA LYS A 275 -10.76 -2.23 7.86
C LYS A 275 -10.00 -2.61 6.58
N TYR A 276 -10.67 -3.35 5.71
CA TYR A 276 -10.11 -3.96 4.50
C TYR A 276 -11.22 -4.15 3.45
N PHE A 277 -10.85 -4.17 2.16
CA PHE A 277 -11.76 -4.51 1.07
C PHE A 277 -11.90 -6.04 0.91
N ILE A 278 -13.09 -6.56 1.12
CA ILE A 278 -13.37 -8.01 1.12
C ILE A 278 -14.46 -8.37 0.10
N GLN A 279 -14.41 -9.59 -0.42
CA GLN A 279 -15.43 -10.16 -1.32
C GLN A 279 -16.62 -10.75 -0.55
N GLY A 280 -16.44 -11.01 0.74
CA GLY A 280 -17.43 -11.72 1.54
C GLY A 280 -16.95 -12.11 2.93
N GLU A 281 -17.80 -12.83 3.65
CA GLU A 281 -17.46 -13.40 4.96
C GLU A 281 -17.56 -14.94 4.94
N GLY A 282 -16.77 -15.58 5.80
CA GLY A 282 -16.80 -17.02 6.03
C GLY A 282 -16.57 -17.38 7.50
N ILE A 283 -16.81 -18.65 7.83
CA ILE A 283 -16.56 -19.24 9.15
C ILE A 283 -15.48 -20.32 9.01
N THR A 284 -14.42 -20.20 9.79
CA THR A 284 -13.37 -21.23 9.86
C THR A 284 -13.86 -22.45 10.65
N LYS A 285 -13.16 -23.59 10.54
CA LYS A 285 -13.44 -24.78 11.37
C LYS A 285 -13.43 -24.52 12.89
N ASN A 286 -12.73 -23.47 13.34
CA ASN A 286 -12.68 -23.08 14.75
C ASN A 286 -13.82 -22.11 15.14
N ASN A 287 -14.86 -21.99 14.31
CA ASN A 287 -15.98 -21.06 14.46
C ASN A 287 -15.58 -19.57 14.50
N GLU A 288 -14.45 -19.21 13.89
CA GLU A 288 -14.04 -17.81 13.73
C GLU A 288 -14.67 -17.22 12.47
N ILE A 289 -15.37 -16.08 12.59
CA ILE A 289 -15.87 -15.32 11.43
C ILE A 289 -14.74 -14.45 10.88
N VAL A 290 -14.49 -14.59 9.58
CA VAL A 290 -13.38 -13.93 8.88
C VAL A 290 -13.88 -13.26 7.59
N GLY A 291 -13.20 -12.19 7.18
CA GLY A 291 -13.38 -11.59 5.87
C GLY A 291 -12.58 -12.35 4.80
N ILE A 292 -13.15 -12.51 3.61
CA ILE A 292 -12.50 -13.15 2.47
C ILE A 292 -11.92 -12.06 1.58
N ILE A 293 -10.61 -12.04 1.41
CA ILE A 293 -9.91 -11.07 0.56
C ILE A 293 -9.92 -11.56 -0.88
N GLU A 294 -9.49 -12.80 -1.12
CA GLU A 294 -9.35 -13.39 -2.45
C GLU A 294 -9.40 -14.92 -2.37
N SER A 295 -9.70 -15.53 -3.51
CA SER A 295 -9.75 -16.97 -3.70
C SER A 295 -8.68 -17.39 -4.71
N SER A 296 -8.02 -18.52 -4.49
CA SER A 296 -6.91 -18.95 -5.34
C SER A 296 -7.31 -19.18 -6.80
N ASP A 297 -8.58 -19.51 -7.07
CA ASP A 297 -9.12 -19.68 -8.42
C ASP A 297 -9.30 -18.35 -9.19
N GLN A 298 -8.88 -17.23 -8.60
CA GLN A 298 -8.79 -15.91 -9.24
C GLN A 298 -7.41 -15.64 -9.85
N PHE A 299 -6.50 -16.62 -9.81
CA PHE A 299 -5.14 -16.54 -10.32
C PHE A 299 -4.84 -17.67 -11.31
N ALA A 300 -3.94 -17.42 -12.26
CA ALA A 300 -3.61 -18.33 -13.34
C ALA A 300 -2.90 -19.62 -12.86
N ASP A 301 -2.11 -19.52 -11.80
CA ASP A 301 -1.34 -20.63 -11.22
C ASP A 301 -2.23 -21.76 -10.67
N TYR A 302 -3.42 -21.44 -10.16
CA TYR A 302 -4.40 -22.42 -9.69
C TYR A 302 -4.78 -23.42 -10.77
N TYR A 303 -4.95 -22.96 -12.01
CA TYR A 303 -5.36 -23.79 -13.14
C TYR A 303 -4.25 -24.69 -13.69
N LEU A 304 -3.01 -24.48 -13.26
CA LEU A 304 -1.91 -25.42 -13.49
C LEU A 304 -1.92 -26.59 -12.49
N ASN A 305 -2.92 -26.67 -11.59
CA ASN A 305 -3.06 -27.69 -10.56
C ASN A 305 -1.83 -27.79 -9.63
N LEU A 306 -1.20 -26.64 -9.33
CA LEU A 306 -0.01 -26.58 -8.48
C LEU A 306 -0.36 -26.64 -6.99
N SER A 307 -1.59 -26.27 -6.62
CA SER A 307 -2.04 -26.27 -5.24
C SER A 307 -3.54 -26.57 -5.12
N ASN A 308 -3.97 -27.01 -3.94
CA ASN A 308 -5.39 -27.12 -3.61
C ASN A 308 -6.01 -25.73 -3.46
N LYS A 309 -7.30 -25.59 -3.75
CA LYS A 309 -8.03 -24.32 -3.57
C LYS A 309 -7.87 -23.77 -2.15
N TYR A 310 -7.50 -22.50 -2.06
CA TYR A 310 -7.33 -21.78 -0.80
C TYR A 310 -7.96 -20.39 -0.89
N TYR A 311 -8.16 -19.78 0.26
CA TYR A 311 -8.62 -18.40 0.41
C TYR A 311 -7.61 -17.60 1.23
N LYS A 312 -7.35 -16.37 0.81
CA LYS A 312 -6.72 -15.38 1.68
C LYS A 312 -7.82 -14.71 2.49
N ILE A 313 -7.68 -14.75 3.81
CA ILE A 313 -8.67 -14.27 4.77
C ILE A 313 -8.06 -13.26 5.73
N ILE A 314 -8.91 -12.43 6.32
CA ILE A 314 -8.55 -11.47 7.36
C ILE A 314 -9.43 -11.69 8.59
N ASP A 315 -8.81 -11.76 9.76
CA ASP A 315 -9.55 -11.80 11.03
C ASP A 315 -9.89 -10.40 11.55
N LYS A 316 -10.72 -10.34 12.59
CA LYS A 316 -11.15 -9.07 13.22
C LYS A 316 -10.00 -8.23 13.81
N ASN A 317 -8.83 -8.84 14.02
CA ASN A 317 -7.65 -8.14 14.53
C ASN A 317 -6.75 -7.64 13.38
N GLY A 318 -7.18 -7.82 12.12
CA GLY A 318 -6.43 -7.41 10.94
C GLY A 318 -5.36 -8.42 10.50
N LYS A 319 -5.28 -9.61 11.10
CA LYS A 319 -4.26 -10.60 10.71
C LYS A 319 -4.71 -11.35 9.46
N ILE A 320 -3.90 -11.23 8.41
CA ILE A 320 -4.10 -11.95 7.14
C ILE A 320 -3.52 -13.36 7.24
N LYS A 321 -4.27 -14.35 6.75
CA LYS A 321 -3.87 -15.77 6.71
C LYS A 321 -4.36 -16.42 5.42
N TYR A 322 -3.73 -17.52 5.04
CA TYR A 322 -4.20 -18.39 3.96
C TYR A 322 -4.81 -19.65 4.55
N ILE A 323 -5.99 -20.04 4.07
CA ILE A 323 -6.73 -21.21 4.55
C ILE A 323 -7.19 -22.08 3.39
N ASN A 324 -7.03 -23.39 3.51
CA ASN A 324 -7.58 -24.33 2.53
C ASN A 324 -9.11 -24.24 2.50
N SER A 325 -9.71 -24.36 1.32
CA SER A 325 -11.17 -24.29 1.13
C SER A 325 -11.95 -25.26 2.03
N ASN A 326 -11.42 -26.46 2.29
CA ASN A 326 -12.05 -27.47 3.16
C ASN A 326 -12.17 -27.04 4.63
N ASN A 327 -11.48 -25.96 5.03
CA ASN A 327 -11.46 -25.43 6.38
C ASN A 327 -12.29 -24.14 6.52
N LEU A 328 -13.01 -23.73 5.47
CA LEU A 328 -13.79 -22.50 5.43
C LEU A 328 -15.21 -22.78 4.92
N LYS A 329 -16.22 -22.40 5.71
CA LYS A 329 -17.62 -22.36 5.28
C LYS A 329 -17.98 -20.93 4.87
N LEU A 330 -18.41 -20.74 3.64
CA LEU A 330 -18.79 -19.43 3.11
C LEU A 330 -20.15 -19.00 3.67
N LEU A 331 -20.28 -17.74 4.09
CA LEU A 331 -21.54 -17.18 4.58
C LEU A 331 -22.23 -16.33 3.52
N ASN A 332 -21.51 -15.35 2.99
CA ASN A 332 -21.99 -14.44 1.95
C ASN A 332 -20.79 -14.17 1.03
N LEU A 333 -20.78 -14.76 -0.16
CA LEU A 333 -19.96 -14.29 -1.28
C LEU A 333 -20.89 -13.50 -2.19
N ARG A 334 -20.51 -12.28 -2.53
CA ARG A 334 -21.23 -11.48 -3.51
C ARG A 334 -20.69 -11.72 -4.90
#